data_AF-A0A161ZRQ6-F1
#
_entry.id   AF-A0A161ZRQ6-F1
#
_cell.length_a   1.000
_cell.length_b   1.000
_cell.length_c   1.000
_cell.angle_alpha   90.00
_cell.angle_beta   90.00
_cell.angle_gamma   90.00
#
_symmetry.space_group_name_H-M   'P 1'
#
loop_
_entity.id
_entity.type
_entity.pdbx_description
1 polymer ?
#
loop_
_entity_poly.entity_id
_entity_poly.type
_entity_poly.pdbx_seq_one_letter_code
_entity_poly.pdbx_strand_id
1 'polypeptide(L)' 'MVEILGYLNDPVSTKTTIDEEGWLHTGDIGFINEDDELFIVNRLKEIIKYKGFQVALAEISALLLTHPTISDAAVVP' A
#
# COMPACT_ATOMS: atom_id res chain seq x y z
N MET A 1 20.66 13.13 0.93
CA MET A 1 19.22 13.25 0.58
C MET A 1 19.05 12.60 -0.77
N VAL A 2 18.15 11.64 -0.92
CA VAL A 2 17.89 11.03 -2.23
C VAL A 2 16.99 11.98 -3.00
N GLU A 3 17.49 12.59 -4.08
CA GLU A 3 16.67 13.38 -4.99
C GLU A 3 15.95 12.46 -5.98
N ILE A 4 14.63 12.45 -5.95
CA ILE A 4 13.79 11.72 -6.91
C ILE A 4 13.43 12.70 -8.03
N LEU A 5 13.90 12.41 -9.25
CA LEU A 5 13.67 13.24 -10.45
C LEU A 5 12.20 13.26 -10.91
N GLY A 6 11.36 12.34 -10.42
CA GLY A 6 9.96 12.18 -10.80
C GLY A 6 9.77 11.17 -11.94
N TYR A 7 8.55 11.16 -12.49
CA TYR A 7 8.18 10.29 -13.61
C TYR A 7 8.56 10.93 -14.95
N LEU A 8 9.09 10.10 -15.87
CA LEU A 8 9.49 10.54 -17.20
C LEU A 8 8.29 11.08 -17.99
N ASN A 9 8.37 12.34 -18.43
CA ASN A 9 7.33 13.04 -19.20
C ASN A 9 5.93 13.06 -18.54
N ASP A 10 5.86 12.85 -17.22
CA ASP A 10 4.60 12.87 -16.48
C ASP A 10 4.71 13.81 -15.25
N PRO A 11 4.59 15.13 -15.50
CA PRO A 11 4.66 16.12 -14.43
C PRO A 11 3.46 16.05 -13.48
N VAL A 12 2.33 15.47 -13.90
CA VAL A 12 1.12 15.36 -13.08
C VAL A 12 1.31 14.27 -12.04
N SER A 13 1.72 13.07 -12.46
CA SER A 13 2.02 11.98 -11.53
C SER A 13 3.16 12.37 -10.60
N THR A 14 4.17 13.09 -11.09
CA THR A 14 5.29 13.56 -10.27
C THR A 14 4.82 14.46 -9.12
N LYS A 15 3.99 15.46 -9.42
CA LYS A 15 3.42 16.37 -8.41
C LYS A 15 2.41 15.71 -7.47
N THR A 16 1.82 14.59 -7.89
CA THR A 16 0.88 13.84 -7.05
C THR A 16 1.60 12.86 -6.12
N THR A 17 2.81 12.43 -6.50
CA THR A 17 3.63 11.49 -5.73
C THR A 17 4.63 12.18 -4.81
N ILE A 18 5.06 13.40 -5.14
CA ILE A 18 5.95 14.22 -4.31
C ILE A 18 5.22 15.52 -3.98
N ASP A 19 5.04 15.82 -2.70
CA ASP A 19 4.36 17.04 -2.25
C ASP A 19 5.26 18.29 -2.27
N GLU A 20 4.68 19.44 -1.91
CA GLU A 20 5.35 20.74 -1.88
C GLU A 20 6.47 20.82 -0.85
N GLU A 21 6.47 19.93 0.16
CA GLU A 21 7.52 19.81 1.17
C GLU A 21 8.62 18.82 0.75
N GLY A 22 8.45 18.12 -0.37
CA GLY A 22 9.41 17.18 -0.93
C GLY A 22 9.25 15.75 -0.41
N TRP A 23 8.16 15.42 0.28
CA TRP A 23 7.90 14.06 0.76
C TRP A 23 7.37 13.17 -0.34
N LEU A 24 7.91 11.94 -0.40
CA LEU A 24 7.41 10.89 -1.28
C LEU A 24 6.20 10.21 -0.65
N HIS A 25 5.05 10.29 -1.31
CA HIS A 25 3.88 9.48 -0.98
C HIS A 25 4.04 8.06 -1.52
N THR A 26 4.64 7.17 -0.72
CA THR A 26 4.91 5.77 -1.12
C THR A 26 3.65 5.00 -1.46
N GLY A 27 2.52 5.36 -0.82
CA GLY A 27 1.27 4.61 -0.89
C GLY A 27 1.26 3.39 0.03
N ASP A 28 2.19 3.28 0.96
CA ASP A 28 2.19 2.27 2.02
C ASP A 28 1.46 2.79 3.26
N ILE A 29 0.74 1.91 3.93
CA ILE A 29 0.12 2.12 5.22
C ILE A 29 0.97 1.41 6.26
N GLY A 30 1.31 2.12 7.32
CA GLY A 30 2.14 1.61 8.39
C GLY A 30 1.96 2.39 9.68
N PHE A 31 2.69 1.97 10.70
CA PHE A 31 2.78 2.67 11.98
C PHE A 31 4.20 2.55 12.52
N ILE A 32 4.56 3.49 13.40
CA ILE A 32 5.81 3.48 14.16
C ILE A 32 5.46 3.06 15.59
N ASN A 33 6.19 2.09 16.14
CA ASN A 33 5.99 1.65 17.53
C ASN A 33 6.71 2.57 18.54
N GLU A 34 6.65 2.23 19.83
CA GLU A 34 7.29 3.01 20.90
C GLU A 34 8.83 2.97 20.85
N ASP A 35 9.40 2.02 20.10
CA ASP A 35 10.84 1.82 19.92
C ASP A 35 11.37 2.47 18.61
N ASP A 36 10.59 3.38 18.00
CA ASP A 36 10.88 4.05 16.72
C ASP A 36 11.07 3.11 15.50
N GLU A 37 10.50 1.89 15.58
CA GLU A 37 10.53 0.92 14.48
C GLU A 37 9.32 1.10 13.55
N LEU A 38 9.57 1.13 12.24
CA LEU A 38 8.53 1.27 11.21
C LEU A 38 8.00 -0.10 10.76
N PHE A 39 6.68 -0.28 10.86
CA PHE A 39 5.97 -1.47 10.36
C PHE A 39 5.11 -1.11 9.15
N ILE A 40 5.32 -1.83 8.04
CA ILE A 40 4.48 -1.72 6.83
C ILE A 40 3.39 -2.77 6.91
N VAL A 41 2.14 -2.34 6.82
CA VAL A 41 0.95 -3.18 7.02
C VAL A 41 0.27 -3.51 5.69
N ASN A 42 0.08 -2.52 4.80
CA ASN A 42 -0.62 -2.74 3.53
C ASN A 42 -0.32 -1.62 2.52
N ARG A 43 -0.79 -1.77 1.27
CA ARG A 43 -0.83 -0.70 0.27
C ARG A 43 -2.16 0.04 0.35
N LEU A 44 -2.12 1.37 0.25
CA LEU A 44 -3.30 2.25 0.26
C LEU A 44 -4.31 1.89 -0.84
N LYS A 45 -3.81 1.44 -2.00
CA LYS A 45 -4.64 1.05 -3.15
C LYS A 45 -5.17 -0.40 -3.09
N GLU A 46 -4.77 -1.19 -2.10
CA GLU A 46 -5.18 -2.60 -1.92
C GLU A 46 -6.27 -2.79 -0.85
N ILE A 47 -6.94 -1.69 -0.47
CA ILE A 47 -8.09 -1.70 0.45
C ILE A 47 -9.37 -1.51 -0.35
N ILE A 48 -10.34 -2.41 -0.13
CA ILE A 48 -11.72 -2.27 -0.63
C ILE A 48 -12.66 -1.82 0.48
N LYS A 49 -13.74 -1.12 0.11
CA LYS A 49 -14.85 -0.81 1.02
C LYS A 49 -15.99 -1.80 0.80
N TYR A 50 -16.29 -2.61 1.80
CA TYR A 50 -17.43 -3.53 1.78
C TYR A 50 -18.38 -3.23 2.93
N LYS A 51 -19.62 -2.83 2.62
CA LYS A 51 -20.66 -2.48 3.61
C LYS A 51 -20.19 -1.50 4.71
N GLY A 52 -19.35 -0.54 4.34
CA GLY A 52 -18.79 0.46 5.27
C GLY A 52 -17.52 0.03 6.00
N PHE A 53 -17.08 -1.23 5.87
CA PHE A 53 -15.82 -1.71 6.42
C PHE A 53 -14.69 -1.56 5.41
N GLN A 54 -13.50 -1.20 5.89
CA GLN A 54 -12.27 -1.28 5.12
C GLN A 54 -11.73 -2.70 5.22
N VAL A 55 -11.43 -3.31 4.08
CA VAL A 55 -10.98 -4.70 4.00
C VAL A 55 -9.72 -4.75 3.15
N ALA A 56 -8.64 -5.28 3.73
CA ALA A 56 -7.40 -5.50 3.01
C ALA A 56 -7.52 -6.75 2.12
N LEU A 57 -7.24 -6.59 0.81
CA LEU A 57 -7.28 -7.71 -0.14
C LEU A 57 -6.24 -8.78 0.23
N ALA A 58 -5.05 -8.36 0.65
CA ALA A 58 -3.96 -9.23 1.06
C ALA A 58 -4.33 -10.16 2.23
N GLU A 59 -5.10 -9.68 3.20
CA GLU A 59 -5.55 -10.51 4.34
C GLU A 59 -6.49 -11.63 3.89
N ILE A 60 -7.41 -11.34 2.96
CA ILE A 60 -8.30 -12.36 2.40
C ILE A 60 -7.50 -13.37 1.57
N SER A 61 -6.57 -12.90 0.73
CA SER A 61 -5.66 -13.77 -0.01
C SER A 61 -4.88 -14.70 0.93
N ALA A 62 -4.27 -14.16 1.98
CA ALA A 62 -3.53 -14.93 2.97
C ALA A 62 -4.43 -15.96 3.69
N LEU A 63 -5.67 -15.58 4.02
CA LEU A 63 -6.64 -16.49 4.62
C LEU A 63 -6.98 -17.66 3.68
N LEU A 64 -7.22 -17.40 2.40
CA LEU A 64 -7.51 -18.44 1.40
C LEU A 64 -6.35 -19.45 1.27
N LEU A 65 -5.11 -18.97 1.34
CA LEU A 65 -3.91 -19.80 1.30
C LEU A 65 -3.75 -20.72 2.53
N THR A 66 -4.52 -20.51 3.61
CA THR A 66 -4.53 -21.44 4.75
C THR A 66 -5.30 -22.74 4.46
N HIS A 67 -6.11 -22.77 3.39
CA HIS A 67 -6.89 -23.96 3.05
C HIS A 67 -6.01 -24.98 2.30
N PRO A 68 -5.94 -26.26 2.75
CA PRO A 68 -4.96 -27.23 2.25
C PRO A 68 -5.10 -27.62 0.77
N THR A 69 -6.22 -27.25 0.14
CA THR A 69 -6.50 -27.54 -1.28
C THR A 69 -6.28 -26.34 -2.20
N ILE A 70 -5.91 -25.18 -1.66
CA ILE A 70 -5.68 -23.96 -2.43
C ILE A 70 -4.17 -23.81 -2.58
N SER A 71 -3.68 -23.85 -3.83
CA SER A 71 -2.26 -23.68 -4.13
C SER A 71 -1.84 -22.20 -4.22
N ASP A 72 -2.75 -21.34 -4.66
CA ASP A 72 -2.52 -19.89 -4.78
C ASP A 72 -3.86 -19.13 -4.76
N ALA A 73 -3.84 -17.86 -4.34
CA ALA A 73 -5.04 -17.01 -4.27
C ALA A 73 -4.72 -15.51 -4.36
N ALA A 74 -5.41 -14.81 -5.28
CA ALA A 74 -5.39 -13.36 -5.40
C ALA A 74 -6.81 -12.81 -5.31
N VAL A 75 -7.02 -11.78 -4.50
CA VAL A 75 -8.31 -11.11 -4.35
C VAL A 75 -8.28 -9.79 -5.13
N VAL A 76 -9.27 -9.58 -5.99
CA VAL A 76 -9.37 -8.42 -6.88
C VAL A 76 -10.67 -7.64 -6.62
N PRO A 77 -10.72 -6.31 -6.87
CA PRO A 77 -11.92 -5.49 -6.77
C PRO A 77 -13.02 -5.85 -7.77
#